data_AF-A0A2G1X728-F1
#
_entry.id   AF-A0A2G1X728-F1
#
_cell.length_a   1.000
_cell.length_b   1.000
_cell.length_c   1.000
_cell.angle_alpha   90.00
_cell.angle_beta   90.00
_cell.angle_gamma   90.00
#
_symmetry.space_group_name_H-M   'P 1'
#
loop_
_entity.id
_entity.type
_entity.pdbx_description
1 polymer ?
#
loop_
_entity_poly.entity_id
_entity_poly.type
_entity_poly.pdbx_seq_one_letter_code
_entity_poly.pdbx_strand_id
1 'polypeptide(L)' 'RELHGTQHEYQDVILNTSHTHQGEWCLESLFCRGDAERVRELTYRLRDFDAVRRVKTMLIRDGDG' A
#
# COMPACT_ATOMS: atom_id res chain seq x y z
N ARG A 1 -8.28 10.88 -8.90
CA ARG A 1 -7.25 11.01 -7.84
C ARG A 1 -5.99 10.35 -8.36
N GLU A 2 -4.79 10.83 -8.01
CA GLU A 2 -3.55 10.15 -8.38
C GLU A 2 -3.17 9.13 -7.30
N LEU A 3 -2.51 8.04 -7.70
CA LEU A 3 -2.11 6.96 -6.78
C LEU A 3 -1.22 7.50 -5.65
N HIS A 4 -0.26 8.37 -5.96
CA HIS A 4 0.56 9.06 -4.97
C HIS A 4 -0.23 9.99 -4.05
N GLY A 5 -1.30 10.63 -4.56
CA GLY A 5 -2.18 11.44 -3.74
C GLY A 5 -2.90 10.61 -2.67
N THR A 6 -3.43 9.44 -3.05
CA THR A 6 -3.98 8.48 -2.08
C THR A 6 -2.91 8.07 -1.07
N GLN A 7 -1.71 7.68 -1.50
CA GLN A 7 -0.65 7.28 -0.56
C GLN A 7 -0.30 8.37 0.45
N HIS A 8 -0.24 9.62 0.01
CA HIS A 8 0.04 10.76 0.89
C HIS A 8 -1.04 10.92 1.99
N GLU A 9 -2.30 10.62 1.68
CA GLU A 9 -3.40 10.65 2.64
C GLU A 9 -3.31 9.55 3.71
N TYR A 10 -2.56 8.47 3.44
CA TYR A 10 -2.30 7.37 4.36
C TYR A 10 -0.85 7.36 4.87
N GLN A 11 -0.14 8.50 4.79
CA GLN A 11 1.24 8.61 5.29
C GLN A 11 1.36 8.33 6.80
N ASP A 12 0.26 8.42 7.55
CA ASP A 12 0.17 8.08 8.96
C ASP A 12 0.42 6.58 9.22
N VAL A 13 0.15 5.72 8.24
CA VAL A 13 0.35 4.26 8.36
C VAL A 13 1.39 3.70 7.41
N ILE A 14 1.79 4.41 6.35
CA ILE A 14 2.84 3.98 5.41
C ILE A 14 4.20 4.41 5.94
N LEU A 15 5.01 3.45 6.38
CA LEU A 15 6.38 3.70 6.87
C LEU A 15 7.38 3.82 5.72
N ASN A 16 7.21 3.03 4.67
CA ASN A 16 8.04 3.14 3.47
C ASN A 16 7.28 2.74 2.21
N THR A 17 7.89 3.11 1.09
CA THR A 17 7.49 2.71 -0.25
C THR A 17 8.73 2.27 -1.01
N SER A 18 8.70 1.06 -1.58
CA SER A 18 9.72 0.57 -2.51
C SER A 18 9.05 0.34 -3.86
N HIS A 19 9.52 1.05 -4.89
CA HIS A 19 8.94 1.04 -6.23
C HIS A 19 10.00 0.63 -7.25
N THR A 20 9.69 -0.37 -8.06
CA THR A 20 10.57 -0.87 -9.12
C THR A 20 9.84 -0.91 -10.45
N HIS A 21 10.46 -0.37 -11.49
CA HIS A 21 9.97 -0.46 -12.87
C HIS A 21 10.51 -1.73 -13.55
N GLN A 22 9.65 -2.42 -14.29
CA GLN A 22 10.00 -3.51 -15.20
C GLN A 22 9.26 -3.28 -16.52
N GLY A 23 9.96 -2.74 -17.52
CA GLY A 23 9.31 -2.31 -18.77
C GLY A 23 8.20 -1.32 -18.48
N GLU A 24 6.97 -1.65 -18.90
CA GLU A 24 5.77 -0.84 -18.64
C GLU A 24 5.11 -1.15 -17.28
N TRP A 25 5.60 -2.16 -16.55
CA TRP A 25 5.08 -2.54 -15.24
C TRP A 25 5.78 -1.78 -14.13
N CYS A 26 5.00 -1.49 -13.09
CA CYS A 26 5.50 -1.05 -11.81
C CYS A 26 5.15 -2.11 -10.75
N LEU A 27 6.13 -2.50 -9.94
CA LEU A 27 5.88 -3.20 -8.69
C LEU A 27 6.16 -2.25 -7.55
N GLU A 28 5.17 -2.05 -6.69
CA GLU A 28 5.31 -1.23 -5.51
C GLU A 28 4.95 -2.00 -4.24
N SER A 29 5.78 -1.85 -3.22
CA SER A 29 5.60 -2.42 -1.89
C SER A 29 5.49 -1.30 -0.86
N LEU A 30 4.40 -1.31 -0.09
CA LEU A 30 4.15 -0.39 1.01
C LEU A 30 4.34 -1.12 2.33
N PHE A 31 5.34 -0.74 3.13
CA PHE A 31 5.46 -1.25 4.48
C PHE A 31 4.58 -0.42 5.42
N CYS A 32 3.52 -1.02 5.95
CA CYS A 32 2.53 -0.31 6.75
C CYS A 32 2.56 -0.76 8.21
N ARG A 33 2.39 0.17 9.15
CA ARG A 33 2.20 -0.10 10.58
C ARG A 33 1.18 0.88 11.13
N GLY A 34 0.18 0.36 11.83
CA GLY A 34 -0.85 1.18 12.45
C GLY A 34 -2.16 0.40 12.58
N ASP A 35 -3.25 1.16 12.70
CA ASP A 35 -4.59 0.60 12.82
C ASP A 35 -4.95 -0.29 11.62
N ALA A 36 -5.48 -1.47 11.91
CA ALA A 36 -5.78 -2.49 10.91
C ALA A 36 -6.89 -2.05 9.94
N GLU A 37 -7.87 -1.28 10.43
CA GLU A 37 -8.93 -0.73 9.59
C GLU A 37 -8.39 0.32 8.63
N ARG A 38 -7.47 1.17 9.10
CA ARG A 38 -6.80 2.18 8.24
C ARG A 38 -5.99 1.55 7.12
N VAL A 39 -5.20 0.51 7.42
CA VAL A 39 -4.42 -0.24 6.41
C VAL A 39 -5.35 -1.00 5.44
N ARG A 40 -6.48 -1.51 5.93
CA ARG A 40 -7.50 -2.15 5.09
C ARG A 40 -8.15 -1.14 4.14
N GLU A 41 -8.49 0.06 4.61
CA GLU A 41 -9.06 1.12 3.78
C GLU A 41 -8.07 1.53 2.66
N LEU A 42 -6.80 1.75 2.99
CA LEU A 42 -5.73 1.98 2.00
C LEU A 42 -5.71 0.87 0.94
N THR A 43 -5.74 -0.39 1.37
CA THR A 43 -5.74 -1.54 0.46
C THR A 43 -6.94 -1.51 -0.49
N TYR A 44 -8.13 -1.13 -0.03
CA TYR A 44 -9.30 -1.00 -0.88
C TYR A 44 -9.18 0.17 -1.85
N ARG A 45 -8.72 1.33 -1.39
CA ARG A 45 -8.49 2.49 -2.26
C ARG A 45 -7.49 2.19 -3.37
N LEU A 46 -6.40 1.48 -3.07
CA LEU A 46 -5.40 1.09 -4.06
C LEU A 46 -5.97 0.13 -5.12
N ARG A 47 -6.88 -0.77 -4.74
CA ARG A 47 -7.55 -1.70 -5.68
C ARG A 47 -8.51 -0.99 -6.64
N ASP A 48 -8.98 0.20 -6.29
CA ASP A 48 -9.98 0.96 -7.05
C ASP A 48 -9.37 1.79 -8.19
N PHE A 49 -8.06 1.79 -8.35
CA PHE A 49 -7.39 2.46 -9.46
C PHE A 49 -7.34 1.57 -10.69
N ASP A 50 -7.81 2.08 -11.84
CA ASP A 50 -7.71 1.40 -13.14
C ASP A 50 -6.27 0.98 -13.50
N ALA A 51 -5.28 1.79 -13.09
CA ALA A 51 -3.86 1.52 -13.32
C ALA A 51 -3.30 0.40 -12.43
N VAL A 52 -4.00 0.00 -11.37
CA VAL A 52 -3.54 -1.02 -10.42
C VAL A 52 -4.07 -2.38 -10.82
N ARG A 53 -3.18 -3.20 -11.37
CA ARG A 53 -3.54 -4.57 -11.80
C ARG A 53 -3.77 -5.54 -10.64
N ARG A 54 -3.02 -5.38 -9.55
CA ARG A 54 -3.08 -6.30 -8.42
C ARG A 54 -2.59 -5.64 -7.14
N VAL A 55 -3.33 -5.88 -6.06
CA VAL A 55 -2.90 -5.62 -4.68
C VAL A 55 -2.87 -6.92 -3.91
N LYS A 56 -1.79 -7.19 -3.18
CA LYS A 56 -1.67 -8.35 -2.27
C LYS A 56 -1.20 -7.84 -0.91
N THR A 57 -1.92 -8.20 0.13
CA THR A 57 -1.59 -7.86 1.51
C THR A 57 -0.96 -9.06 2.20
N MET A 58 0.14 -8.83 2.90
CA MET A 58 0.75 -9.80 3.81
C MET A 58 0.70 -9.22 5.22
N LEU A 59 0.15 -9.96 6.16
CA LEU A 59 0.07 -9.53 7.55
C LEU A 59 1.29 -10.06 8.30
N ILE A 60 2.07 -9.16 8.88
CA ILE A 60 3.08 -9.49 9.87
C ILE A 60 2.41 -9.26 11.22
N ARG A 61 2.21 -10.32 11.99
CA ARG A 61 1.81 -10.18 13.38
C ARG A 61 3.06 -9.77 14.15
N ASP A 62 2.95 -8.76 15.00
CA ASP A 62 3.95 -8.62 16.07
C ASP A 62 3.88 -9.94 16.85
N GLY A 63 4.97 -10.72 16.79
CA GLY A 63 5.08 -11.90 17.64
C GLY A 63 5.05 -11.45 19.09
N ASP A 64 4.53 -12.28 19.99
CA ASP A 64 4.79 -12.08 21.41
C ASP A 64 6.31 -12.04 21.61
N GLY A 65 6.87 -10.84 21.85
CA GLY A 65 8.21 -10.58 22.41
C GLY A 65 9.40 -11.26 21.75
#